data_AF-A0A974VRS6-F1
#
_entry.id   AF-A0A974VRS6-F1
#
_cell.length_a   1.000
_cell.length_b   1.000
_cell.length_c   1.000
_cell.angle_alpha   90.00
_cell.angle_beta   90.00
_cell.angle_gamma   90.00
#
_symmetry.space_group_name_H-M   'P 1'
#
loop_
_entity.id
_entity.type
_entity.pdbx_description
1 polymer ?
#
loop_
_entity_poly.entity_id
_entity_poly.type
_entity_poly.pdbx_seq_one_letter_code
_entity_poly.pdbx_strand_id
1 'polypeptide(L)'
;MKSYIPELSEVRMVNRAPDRPVDFGADGDYILSCFKDVERSFALDAFPGLAAQRIPARALIKQLIVWWRTLEPADEAQRDAYGRLPGAIRLIDTISSWLEERAGHDTAD
;
A
#
# COMPACT_ATOMS: atom_id res chain seq x y z
N MET A 1 -18.07 0.65 -5.50
CA MET A 1 -16.74 0.32 -6.06
C MET A 1 -16.88 0.05 -7.55
N LYS A 2 -16.01 0.63 -8.37
CA LYS A 2 -15.98 0.38 -9.82
C LYS A 2 -15.39 -0.98 -10.14
N SER A 3 -15.77 -1.54 -11.29
CA SER A 3 -15.05 -2.68 -11.87
C SER A 3 -13.62 -2.26 -12.20
N TYR A 4 -12.65 -3.11 -11.86
CA TYR A 4 -11.23 -2.83 -11.99
C TYR A 4 -10.49 -4.06 -12.51
N ILE A 5 -9.71 -3.86 -13.57
CA ILE A 5 -8.75 -4.81 -14.11
C ILE A 5 -7.37 -4.23 -13.82
N PRO A 6 -6.45 -4.98 -13.16
CA PRO A 6 -5.14 -4.47 -12.79
C PRO A 6 -4.25 -4.23 -14.00
N GLU A 7 -3.52 -3.11 -13.97
CA GLU A 7 -2.48 -2.81 -14.94
C GLU A 7 -1.24 -3.69 -14.68
N LEU A 8 -0.48 -3.99 -15.74
CA LEU A 8 0.72 -4.82 -15.61
C LEU A 8 1.76 -4.21 -14.65
N SER A 9 1.86 -2.88 -14.60
CA SER A 9 2.72 -2.18 -13.66
C SER A 9 2.32 -2.46 -12.21
N GLU A 10 1.02 -2.44 -11.90
CA GLU A 10 0.48 -2.70 -10.57
C GLU A 10 0.72 -4.14 -10.15
N VAL A 11 0.53 -5.09 -11.06
CA VAL A 11 0.86 -6.50 -10.83
C VAL A 11 2.33 -6.67 -10.48
N ARG A 12 3.23 -5.97 -11.20
CA ARG A 12 4.68 -6.01 -10.91
C ARG A 12 5.01 -5.41 -9.55
N MET A 13 4.41 -4.28 -9.19
CA MET A 13 4.61 -3.64 -7.87
C MET A 13 4.16 -4.57 -6.74
N VAL A 14 2.99 -5.20 -6.86
CA VAL A 14 2.49 -6.17 -5.87
C VAL A 14 3.40 -7.39 -5.77
N ASN A 15 3.86 -7.93 -6.91
CA ASN A 15 4.71 -9.11 -6.91
C ASN A 15 6.10 -8.87 -6.33
N ARG A 16 6.62 -7.64 -6.47
CA ARG A 16 7.89 -7.20 -5.88
C ARG A 16 7.83 -7.07 -4.36
N ALA A 17 6.69 -6.63 -3.84
CA ALA A 17 6.52 -6.39 -2.41
C ALA A 17 6.69 -7.68 -1.57
N PRO A 18 7.40 -7.63 -0.43
CA PRO A 18 7.57 -8.79 0.44
C PRO A 18 6.25 -9.33 0.97
N ASP A 19 6.10 -10.66 1.00
CA ASP A 19 4.95 -11.35 1.61
C ASP A 19 5.12 -11.52 3.14
N ARG A 20 5.64 -10.47 3.78
CA ARG A 20 5.84 -10.36 5.22
C ARG A 20 5.73 -8.90 5.64
N PRO A 21 5.51 -8.61 6.93
CA PRO A 21 5.62 -7.25 7.44
C PRO A 21 7.04 -6.70 7.18
N VAL A 22 7.09 -5.41 6.86
CA VAL A 22 8.32 -4.67 6.58
C VAL A 22 8.37 -3.46 7.50
N ASP A 23 9.56 -3.16 8.02
CA ASP A 23 9.83 -1.88 8.63
C ASP A 23 10.05 -0.84 7.53
N PHE A 24 9.10 0.10 7.40
CA PHE A 24 9.17 1.17 6.42
C PHE A 24 10.05 2.35 6.87
N GLY A 25 10.67 2.27 8.05
CA GLY A 25 11.53 3.32 8.58
C GLY A 25 10.80 4.66 8.70
N ALA A 26 11.45 5.73 8.23
CA ALA A 26 10.92 7.10 8.32
C ALA A 26 9.60 7.31 7.56
N ASP A 27 9.32 6.49 6.55
CA ASP A 27 8.09 6.59 5.74
C ASP A 27 6.89 5.86 6.37
N GLY A 28 7.12 5.07 7.41
CA GLY A 28 6.10 4.22 8.04
C GLY A 28 4.90 5.01 8.55
N ASP A 29 5.14 6.11 9.27
CA ASP A 29 4.05 6.94 9.81
C ASP A 29 3.16 7.52 8.71
N TYR A 30 3.75 7.92 7.58
CA TYR A 30 2.99 8.44 6.45
C TYR A 30 2.15 7.34 5.78
N ILE A 31 2.75 6.17 5.53
CA ILE A 31 2.07 5.03 4.90
C ILE A 31 0.91 4.55 5.77
N LEU A 32 1.17 4.32 7.07
CA LEU A 32 0.18 3.77 7.98
C LEU A 32 -0.92 4.78 8.33
N SER A 33 -0.62 6.08 8.38
CA SER A 33 -1.66 7.11 8.50
C SER A 33 -2.53 7.18 7.25
N CYS A 34 -1.94 7.15 6.05
CA CYS A 34 -2.72 7.12 4.80
C CYS A 34 -3.68 5.93 4.76
N PHE A 35 -3.21 4.73 5.14
CA PHE A 35 -4.04 3.54 5.23
C PHE A 35 -5.22 3.73 6.20
N LYS A 36 -4.96 4.17 7.44
CA LYS A 36 -5.99 4.39 8.47
C LYS A 36 -6.97 5.51 8.12
N ASP A 37 -6.50 6.56 7.46
CA ASP A 37 -7.34 7.69 7.04
C ASP A 37 -8.31 7.25 5.95
N VAL A 38 -7.88 6.41 5.01
CA VAL A 38 -8.80 5.82 4.01
C VAL A 38 -9.81 4.89 4.66
N GLU A 39 -9.39 4.01 5.59
CA GLU A 39 -10.33 3.17 6.35
C GLU A 39 -11.39 4.00 7.06
N ARG A 40 -10.97 5.05 7.76
CA ARG A 40 -11.88 5.91 8.50
C ARG A 40 -12.82 6.69 7.59
N SER A 41 -12.29 7.37 6.57
CA SER A 41 -13.08 8.26 5.70
C SER A 41 -14.08 7.51 4.83
N PHE A 42 -13.77 6.25 4.48
CA PHE A 42 -14.65 5.41 3.66
C PHE A 42 -15.40 4.33 4.48
N ALA A 43 -15.27 4.32 5.81
CA ALA A 43 -15.85 3.31 6.70
C ALA A 43 -15.51 1.86 6.26
N LEU A 44 -14.24 1.62 5.96
CA LEU A 44 -13.71 0.33 5.52
C LEU A 44 -12.96 -0.37 6.66
N ASP A 45 -12.91 -1.69 6.58
CA ASP A 45 -12.08 -2.53 7.45
C ASP A 45 -11.40 -3.57 6.56
N ALA A 46 -10.21 -3.25 6.07
CA ALA A 46 -9.52 -4.11 5.11
C ALA A 46 -8.87 -5.34 5.78
N PHE A 47 -8.45 -5.19 7.04
CA PHE A 47 -7.72 -6.23 7.77
C PHE A 47 -8.28 -6.35 9.20
N PRO A 48 -9.49 -6.93 9.35
CA PRO A 48 -10.16 -7.01 10.65
C PRO A 48 -9.31 -7.72 11.70
N GLY A 49 -9.09 -7.05 12.82
CA GLY A 49 -8.33 -7.58 13.97
C GLY A 49 -6.81 -7.62 13.78
N LEU A 50 -6.28 -7.13 12.64
CA LEU A 50 -4.85 -7.07 12.38
C LEU A 50 -4.32 -5.65 12.60
N ALA A 51 -3.31 -5.50 13.45
CA ALA A 51 -2.65 -4.22 13.61
C ALA A 51 -1.90 -3.83 12.32
N ALA A 52 -1.95 -2.55 11.91
CA ALA A 52 -1.45 -2.11 10.61
C ALA A 52 0.04 -2.47 10.36
N GLN A 53 0.86 -2.41 11.40
CA GLN A 53 2.28 -2.80 11.39
C GLN A 53 2.53 -4.32 11.22
N ARG A 54 1.49 -5.13 11.30
CA ARG A 54 1.53 -6.59 11.09
C ARG A 54 1.00 -6.99 9.71
N ILE A 55 0.53 -6.04 8.90
CA ILE A 55 0.09 -6.30 7.54
C ILE A 55 1.32 -6.59 6.67
N PRO A 56 1.34 -7.68 5.88
CA PRO A 56 2.39 -7.90 4.89
C PRO A 56 2.46 -6.75 3.88
N ALA A 57 3.67 -6.33 3.50
CA ALA A 57 3.85 -5.21 2.56
C ALA A 57 3.11 -5.47 1.23
N ARG A 58 3.15 -6.72 0.73
CA ARG A 58 2.40 -7.18 -0.44
C ARG A 58 0.88 -7.00 -0.31
N ALA A 59 0.32 -7.37 0.83
CA ALA A 59 -1.10 -7.24 1.09
C ALA A 59 -1.50 -5.75 1.18
N LEU A 60 -0.67 -4.94 1.86
CA LEU A 60 -0.90 -3.52 2.03
C LEU A 60 -0.91 -2.78 0.67
N ILE A 61 0.15 -2.90 -0.14
CA ILE A 61 0.21 -2.21 -1.43
C ILE A 61 -0.91 -2.66 -2.38
N LYS A 62 -1.26 -3.95 -2.37
CA LYS A 62 -2.38 -4.47 -3.14
C LYS A 62 -3.69 -3.79 -2.74
N GLN A 63 -3.95 -3.66 -1.44
CA GLN A 63 -5.17 -3.05 -0.94
C GLN A 63 -5.23 -1.55 -1.30
N LEU A 64 -4.12 -0.82 -1.14
CA LEU A 64 -4.04 0.60 -1.50
C LEU A 64 -4.29 0.82 -2.99
N ILE A 65 -3.74 -0.05 -3.87
CA ILE A 65 -4.01 0.00 -5.32
C ILE A 65 -5.49 -0.26 -5.62
N VAL A 66 -6.10 -1.28 -5.01
CA VAL A 66 -7.53 -1.57 -5.18
C VAL A 66 -8.36 -0.34 -4.79
N TRP A 67 -8.07 0.27 -3.64
CA TRP A 67 -8.77 1.48 -3.21
C TRP A 67 -8.57 2.65 -4.17
N TRP A 68 -7.34 2.87 -4.62
CA TRP A 68 -7.04 3.93 -5.58
C TRP A 68 -7.79 3.77 -6.90
N ARG A 69 -8.09 2.53 -7.30
CA ARG A 69 -8.78 2.24 -8.56
C ARG A 69 -10.30 2.16 -8.46
N THR A 70 -10.84 1.93 -7.26
CA THR A 70 -12.25 1.56 -7.10
C THR A 70 -13.07 2.48 -6.20
N LEU A 71 -12.42 3.27 -5.33
CA LEU A 71 -13.11 4.24 -4.48
C LEU A 71 -13.52 5.48 -5.27
N GLU A 72 -14.65 6.05 -4.86
CA GLU A 72 -15.19 7.29 -5.41
C GLU A 72 -15.42 8.27 -4.26
N PRO A 73 -14.54 9.26 -4.07
CA PRO A 73 -14.73 10.26 -3.02
C PRO A 73 -15.99 11.10 -3.24
N ALA A 74 -16.86 11.17 -2.22
CA ALA A 74 -18.08 11.97 -2.23
C ALA A 74 -17.93 13.31 -1.50
N ASP A 75 -17.11 13.35 -0.46
CA ASP A 75 -16.88 14.52 0.38
C ASP A 75 -15.39 14.93 0.44
N GLU A 76 -15.10 16.01 1.16
CA GLU A 76 -13.75 16.56 1.30
C GLU A 76 -12.80 15.62 2.05
N ALA A 77 -13.26 15.02 3.15
CA ALA A 77 -12.46 14.08 3.93
C ALA A 77 -12.07 12.83 3.12
N GLN A 78 -12.98 12.34 2.29
CA GLN A 78 -12.71 11.25 1.36
C GLN A 78 -11.75 11.67 0.24
N ARG A 79 -11.87 12.90 -0.30
CA ARG A 79 -10.95 13.41 -1.33
C ARG A 79 -9.53 13.53 -0.80
N ASP A 80 -9.38 14.04 0.42
CA ASP A 80 -8.07 14.21 1.06
C ASP A 80 -7.39 12.86 1.34
N ALA A 81 -8.14 11.91 1.92
CA ALA A 81 -7.63 10.56 2.18
C ALA A 81 -7.28 9.83 0.86
N TYR A 82 -8.17 9.89 -0.13
CA TYR A 82 -7.95 9.29 -1.45
C TYR A 82 -6.75 9.90 -2.19
N GLY A 83 -6.56 11.22 -2.10
CA GLY A 83 -5.47 11.95 -2.78
C GLY A 83 -4.07 11.53 -2.31
N ARG A 84 -3.95 10.93 -1.13
CA ARG A 84 -2.68 10.43 -0.57
C ARG A 84 -2.31 9.02 -1.02
N LEU A 85 -3.26 8.25 -1.56
CA LEU A 85 -3.03 6.85 -1.97
C LEU A 85 -1.84 6.68 -2.94
N PRO A 86 -1.69 7.49 -4.02
CA PRO A 86 -0.56 7.37 -4.92
C PRO A 86 0.80 7.53 -4.24
N GLY A 87 0.88 8.43 -3.25
CA GLY A 87 2.10 8.65 -2.47
C GLY A 87 2.49 7.42 -1.64
N ALA A 88 1.54 6.87 -0.90
CA ALA A 88 1.78 5.67 -0.09
C ALA A 88 2.15 4.45 -0.95
N ILE A 89 1.45 4.24 -2.07
CA ILE A 89 1.75 3.16 -3.04
C ILE A 89 3.19 3.29 -3.55
N ARG A 90 3.60 4.49 -3.96
CA ARG A 90 4.95 4.74 -4.49
C ARG A 90 6.05 4.53 -3.46
N LEU A 91 5.81 4.91 -2.20
CA LEU A 91 6.77 4.67 -1.12
C LEU A 91 6.96 3.17 -0.85
N ILE A 92 5.87 2.40 -0.77
CA ILE A 92 5.95 0.94 -0.57
C ILE A 92 6.68 0.27 -1.74
N ASP A 93 6.39 0.67 -3.00
CA ASP A 93 7.08 0.11 -4.17
C ASP A 93 8.58 0.46 -4.18
N THR A 94 8.94 1.68 -3.81
CA THR A 94 10.35 2.11 -3.70
C THR A 94 11.10 1.26 -2.68
N ILE A 95 10.55 1.12 -1.47
CA ILE A 95 11.16 0.31 -0.41
C ILE A 95 11.25 -1.16 -0.82
N SER A 96 10.20 -1.69 -1.47
CA SER A 96 10.19 -3.06 -1.96
C SER A 96 11.27 -3.32 -3.01
N SER A 97 11.50 -2.34 -3.89
CA SER A 97 12.56 -2.40 -4.91
C SER A 97 13.95 -2.42 -4.28
N TRP A 98 14.18 -1.53 -3.32
CA TRP A 98 15.45 -1.49 -2.59
C TRP A 98 15.73 -2.79 -1.82
N LEU A 99 14.71 -3.40 -1.21
CA LEU A 99 14.84 -4.69 -0.52
C LEU A 99 15.16 -5.85 -1.49
N GLU A 100 14.51 -5.87 -2.66
CA GLU A 100 14.77 -6.87 -3.70
C GLU A 100 16.21 -6.75 -4.24
N GLU A 101 16.68 -5.54 -4.52
CA GLU A 101 18.06 -5.27 -4.94
C GLU A 101 19.05 -5.78 -3.89
N ARG A 102 18.85 -5.41 -2.62
CA ARG A 102 19.73 -5.82 -1.52
C ARG A 102 19.78 -7.34 -1.33
N ALA A 103 18.64 -8.03 -1.46
CA ALA A 103 18.62 -9.49 -1.39
C ALA A 103 19.40 -10.15 -2.53
N GLY A 104 19.40 -9.56 -3.72
CA GLY A 104 20.21 -10.03 -4.85
C GLY A 104 21.71 -9.87 -4.62
N HIS A 105 22.12 -8.77 -3.98
CA HIS A 105 23.52 -8.55 -3.57
C HIS A 105 23.98 -9.55 -2.50
N ASP A 106 23.17 -9.81 -1.48
CA ASP A 106 23.51 -10.75 -0.39
C ASP A 106 23.66 -12.22 -0.88
N THR A 107 23.13 -12.56 -2.06
CA THR A 107 23.28 -13.90 -2.68
C THR A 107 24.44 -14.03 -3.67
N ALA A 108 25.10 -12.92 -4.00
CA ALA A 108 26.19 -12.90 -4.99
C ALA A 108 27.60 -12.95 -4.36
N ASP A 109 27.69 -12.83 -3.03
CA ASP A 109 28.89 -13.03 -2.20
C ASP A 109 28.91 -14.43 -1.55
#